data_AF-A0A914PUJ8-F1
#
_entry.id   AF-A0A914PUJ8-F1
#
_cell.length_a   1.000
_cell.length_b   1.000
_cell.length_c   1.000
_cell.angle_alpha   90.00
_cell.angle_beta   90.00
_cell.angle_gamma   90.00
#
_symmetry.space_group_name_H-M   'P 1'
#
loop_
_entity.id
_entity.type
_entity.pdbx_description
1 polymer ?
#
loop_
_entity_poly.entity_id
_entity_poly.type
_entity_poly.pdbx_seq_one_letter_code
_entity_poly.pdbx_strand_id
1 'polypeptide(L)'
;MWEERADDLIITARTMEFVEGIFIDACKNQFDDVEALEYLKSQNFDLGIAESFDNCGFGILHAIGLKKIITVFTMPFPDNLSTKIGLGRSESYVPSLIGGTDVEMGIWGRFQNLYRLWHTDSMNILGPNCGIEKVVQDKIDPKFTTANAIAQSSFIFINSEEHLDFPRPITPKIVFIGGFNLDLHHKECEELNALVADAKDGFVFLSFGSVAQSFMMPLKMKQEILKTFKKFPNIKFLWKYENETDKIADEFSNVITKPWFNQQAIFDHPKLICFITHGGMNSLVELSYKGVPAIIVPLFADQYRNAHLLKYRKTGLVLTKDKLNAENLSKMISKMIKDKSFKENAQKLSKRMNSKPFSAKEKFLKYVEFASKTEIFDNFDLHGRNLNFIEFYNLDIYGILLLILFTAFFIVVKFCFVFYGYLYKESSKKAKNC
;
A
#
# COMPACT_ATOMS: atom_id res chain seq x y z
N MET A 1 7.99 0.85 -16.50
CA MET A 1 7.05 1.77 -15.80
C MET A 1 6.08 2.51 -16.72
N TRP A 2 6.54 3.46 -17.57
CA TRP A 2 5.62 4.29 -18.37
C TRP A 2 4.92 3.53 -19.50
N GLU A 3 5.59 2.59 -20.14
CA GLU A 3 5.04 1.83 -21.28
C GLU A 3 4.36 0.53 -20.86
N GLU A 4 4.80 -0.06 -19.74
CA GLU A 4 4.29 -1.33 -19.23
C GLU A 4 2.87 -1.24 -18.70
N ARG A 5 2.06 -2.28 -18.91
CA ARG A 5 0.75 -2.42 -18.29
C ARG A 5 0.92 -2.95 -16.87
N ALA A 6 0.78 -2.08 -15.88
CA ALA A 6 0.93 -2.47 -14.47
C ALA A 6 -0.30 -3.19 -13.89
N ASP A 7 -1.40 -3.25 -14.63
CA ASP A 7 -2.51 -4.15 -14.37
C ASP A 7 -2.24 -5.58 -14.87
N ASP A 8 -1.20 -5.77 -15.69
CA ASP A 8 -0.73 -7.07 -16.14
C ASP A 8 0.12 -7.71 -15.04
N LEU A 9 -0.42 -8.76 -14.43
CA LEU A 9 0.23 -9.47 -13.33
C LEU A 9 1.52 -10.17 -13.76
N ILE A 10 1.64 -10.59 -15.02
CA ILE A 10 2.86 -11.25 -15.52
C ILE A 10 4.00 -10.24 -15.62
N ILE A 11 3.70 -9.04 -16.13
CA ILE A 11 4.68 -7.95 -16.18
C ILE A 11 5.08 -7.56 -14.76
N THR A 12 4.08 -7.38 -13.88
CA THR A 12 4.33 -7.08 -12.46
C THR A 12 5.23 -8.13 -11.81
N ALA A 13 4.98 -9.42 -12.07
CA ALA A 13 5.78 -10.50 -11.52
C ALA A 13 7.24 -10.46 -11.99
N ARG A 14 7.47 -10.26 -13.29
CA ARG A 14 8.84 -10.14 -13.83
C ARG A 14 9.60 -8.95 -13.26
N THR A 15 8.91 -7.81 -13.10
CA THR A 15 9.51 -6.62 -12.50
C THR A 15 9.88 -6.86 -11.04
N MET A 16 9.03 -7.54 -10.28
CA MET A 16 9.34 -7.90 -8.88
C MET A 16 10.51 -8.88 -8.81
N GLU A 17 10.53 -9.92 -9.65
CA GLU A 17 11.65 -10.87 -9.74
C GLU A 17 12.99 -10.18 -10.02
N PHE A 18 13.00 -9.20 -10.93
CA PHE A 18 14.18 -8.39 -11.22
C PHE A 18 14.63 -7.55 -10.02
N VAL A 19 13.71 -6.81 -9.38
CA VAL A 19 14.00 -5.99 -8.20
C VAL A 19 14.54 -6.85 -7.06
N GLU A 20 13.95 -8.02 -6.85
CA GLU A 20 14.37 -8.93 -5.80
C GLU A 20 15.74 -9.56 -6.06
N GLY A 21 16.10 -9.85 -7.32
CA GLY A 21 17.47 -10.27 -7.68
C GLY A 21 18.52 -9.24 -7.25
N ILE A 22 18.22 -7.95 -7.43
CA ILE A 22 19.08 -6.86 -6.96
C ILE A 22 19.23 -6.90 -5.42
N PHE A 23 18.13 -7.13 -4.69
CA PHE A 23 18.19 -7.20 -3.22
C PHE A 23 18.99 -8.41 -2.73
N ILE A 24 18.85 -9.57 -3.37
CA ILE A 24 19.63 -10.77 -3.02
C ILE A 24 21.13 -10.50 -3.21
N ASP A 25 21.52 -9.93 -4.35
CA ASP A 25 22.93 -9.68 -4.64
C ASP A 25 23.50 -8.56 -3.76
N ALA A 26 22.71 -7.52 -3.48
CA ALA A 26 23.07 -6.51 -2.48
C ALA A 26 23.28 -7.14 -1.10
N CYS A 27 22.39 -8.05 -0.68
CA CYS A 27 22.50 -8.73 0.60
C CYS A 27 23.74 -9.62 0.69
N LYS A 28 24.05 -10.40 -0.35
CA LYS A 28 25.30 -11.19 -0.41
C LYS A 28 26.52 -10.31 -0.21
N ASN A 29 26.60 -9.20 -0.96
CA ASN A 29 27.72 -8.26 -0.87
C ASN A 29 27.85 -7.66 0.53
N GLN A 30 26.73 -7.33 1.20
CA GLN A 30 26.74 -6.86 2.59
C GLN A 30 27.27 -7.91 3.57
N PHE A 31 26.99 -9.19 3.34
CA PHE A 31 27.52 -10.27 4.17
C PHE A 31 28.95 -10.71 3.81
N ASP A 32 29.42 -10.39 2.60
CA ASP A 32 30.81 -10.59 2.20
C ASP A 32 31.74 -9.50 2.77
N ASP A 33 31.18 -8.34 3.15
CA ASP A 33 31.89 -7.28 3.86
C ASP A 33 32.01 -7.57 5.36
N VAL A 34 32.98 -8.43 5.69
CA VAL A 34 33.26 -8.84 7.08
C VAL A 34 33.67 -7.66 7.96
N GLU A 35 34.41 -6.69 7.42
CA GLU A 35 34.85 -5.50 8.18
C GLU A 35 33.65 -4.66 8.61
N ALA A 36 32.68 -4.42 7.72
CA ALA A 36 31.46 -3.72 8.07
C ALA A 36 30.64 -4.46 9.14
N LEU A 37 30.53 -5.79 9.05
CA LEU A 37 29.80 -6.58 10.05
C LEU A 37 30.47 -6.58 11.42
N GLU A 38 31.80 -6.71 11.47
CA GLU A 38 32.57 -6.62 12.71
C GLU A 38 32.47 -5.21 13.32
N TYR A 39 32.52 -4.18 12.48
CA TYR A 39 32.29 -2.80 12.90
C TYR A 39 30.91 -2.64 13.53
N LEU A 40 29.84 -3.08 12.85
CA LEU A 40 28.47 -2.99 13.39
C LEU A 40 28.32 -3.73 14.71
N LYS A 41 28.93 -4.91 14.83
CA LYS A 41 28.94 -5.69 16.07
C LYS A 41 29.66 -4.97 17.20
N SER A 42 30.77 -4.27 16.90
CA SER A 42 31.54 -3.50 17.89
C SER A 42 30.80 -2.29 18.48
N GLN A 43 29.77 -1.78 17.78
CA GLN A 43 29.03 -0.60 18.23
C GLN A 43 28.07 -0.88 19.39
N ASN A 44 27.72 -2.14 19.66
CA ASN A 44 26.82 -2.54 20.76
C ASN A 44 25.48 -1.78 20.76
N PHE A 45 24.77 -1.77 19.63
CA PHE A 45 23.47 -1.10 19.51
C PHE A 45 22.43 -1.66 20.48
N ASP A 46 21.57 -0.79 21.02
CA ASP A 46 20.46 -1.19 21.89
C ASP A 46 19.20 -1.64 21.13
N LEU A 47 19.03 -1.17 19.89
CA LEU A 47 17.82 -1.36 19.09
C LEU A 47 18.14 -1.26 17.59
N GLY A 48 17.59 -2.18 16.81
CA GLY A 48 17.66 -2.17 15.35
C GLY A 48 16.33 -1.82 14.72
N ILE A 49 16.36 -1.13 13.58
CA ILE A 49 15.18 -0.85 12.77
C ILE A 49 15.44 -1.43 11.38
N ALA A 50 14.59 -2.35 10.93
CA ALA A 50 14.76 -3.04 9.64
C ALA A 50 13.49 -2.89 8.78
N GLU A 51 13.69 -2.71 7.47
CA GLU A 51 12.61 -2.63 6.48
C GLU A 51 12.12 -4.05 6.12
N SER A 52 10.82 -4.25 5.96
CA SER A 52 10.24 -5.55 5.55
C SER A 52 10.07 -5.70 4.04
N PHE A 53 10.24 -4.63 3.26
CA PHE A 53 10.31 -4.69 1.81
C PHE A 53 11.64 -5.29 1.32
N ASP A 54 12.76 -4.96 1.97
CA ASP A 54 14.07 -5.61 1.81
C ASP A 54 14.49 -6.24 3.15
N ASN A 55 14.37 -7.57 3.21
CA ASN A 55 14.52 -8.31 4.46
C ASN A 55 15.98 -8.56 4.89
N CYS A 56 16.99 -8.13 4.12
CA CYS A 56 18.38 -8.39 4.46
C CYS A 56 18.79 -7.77 5.82
N GLY A 57 18.21 -6.60 6.14
CA GLY A 57 18.43 -5.93 7.41
C GLY A 57 18.18 -6.82 8.63
N PHE A 58 17.14 -7.68 8.61
CA PHE A 58 16.89 -8.62 9.71
C PHE A 58 18.03 -9.62 9.89
N GLY A 59 18.63 -10.09 8.79
CA GLY A 59 19.79 -10.96 8.82
C GLY A 59 21.02 -10.27 9.43
N ILE A 60 21.28 -9.01 9.05
CA ILE A 60 22.39 -8.22 9.61
C ILE A 60 22.20 -8.04 11.12
N LEU A 61 20.99 -7.66 11.55
CA LEU A 61 20.67 -7.51 12.97
C LEU A 61 20.83 -8.83 13.75
N HIS A 62 20.44 -9.95 13.15
CA HIS A 62 20.65 -11.28 13.72
C HIS A 62 22.15 -11.62 13.84
N ALA A 63 22.94 -11.34 12.81
CA ALA A 63 24.38 -11.63 12.76
C ALA A 63 25.18 -10.87 13.83
N ILE A 64 24.78 -9.63 14.14
CA ILE A 64 25.40 -8.84 15.22
C ILE A 64 24.83 -9.18 16.62
N GLY A 65 23.87 -10.10 16.70
CA GLY A 65 23.29 -10.58 17.96
C GLY A 65 22.21 -9.67 18.56
N LEU A 66 21.60 -8.80 17.75
CA LEU A 66 20.62 -7.83 18.23
C LEU A 66 19.20 -8.41 18.26
N LYS A 67 18.62 -8.49 19.46
CA LYS A 67 17.28 -9.06 19.68
C LYS A 67 16.15 -8.03 19.61
N LYS A 68 16.43 -6.79 20.03
CA LYS A 68 15.44 -5.71 20.03
C LYS A 68 15.36 -5.11 18.63
N ILE A 69 14.25 -5.39 17.95
CA ILE A 69 14.03 -4.97 16.57
C ILE A 69 12.68 -4.26 16.45
N ILE A 70 12.64 -3.20 15.64
CA ILE A 70 11.40 -2.64 15.09
C ILE A 70 11.39 -2.91 13.59
N THR A 71 10.28 -3.46 13.10
CA THR A 71 10.05 -3.57 11.66
C THR A 71 9.48 -2.24 11.15
N VAL A 72 9.95 -1.77 10.00
CA VAL A 72 9.34 -0.69 9.22
C VAL A 72 8.79 -1.28 7.93
N PHE A 73 7.68 -0.71 7.46
CA PHE A 73 7.19 -0.92 6.11
C PHE A 73 6.90 0.42 5.45
N THR A 74 7.63 0.72 4.37
CA THR A 74 7.56 2.01 3.65
C THR A 74 6.27 2.24 2.87
N MET A 75 5.41 1.23 2.74
CA MET A 75 4.14 1.26 2.01
C MET A 75 2.94 1.07 2.96
N PRO A 76 1.68 1.12 2.49
CA PRO A 76 0.53 0.73 3.32
C PRO A 76 0.64 -0.67 3.90
N PHE A 77 -0.02 -0.88 5.04
CA PHE A 77 0.06 -2.16 5.76
C PHE A 77 -0.30 -3.34 4.84
N PRO A 78 0.63 -4.27 4.58
CA PRO A 78 0.47 -5.27 3.54
C PRO A 78 -0.18 -6.54 4.11
N ASP A 79 -0.86 -7.27 3.24
CA ASP A 79 -1.63 -8.45 3.66
C ASP A 79 -0.73 -9.64 4.05
N ASN A 80 0.44 -9.77 3.41
CA ASN A 80 1.46 -10.78 3.76
C ASN A 80 2.08 -10.55 5.16
N LEU A 81 2.18 -9.30 5.62
CA LEU A 81 2.65 -9.01 6.97
C LEU A 81 1.63 -9.40 8.03
N SER A 82 0.33 -9.35 7.70
CA SER A 82 -0.74 -9.81 8.60
C SER A 82 -0.57 -11.30 8.93
N THR A 83 -0.31 -12.15 7.93
CA THR A 83 -0.13 -13.59 8.15
C THR A 83 1.16 -13.89 8.90
N LYS A 84 2.27 -13.19 8.63
CA LYS A 84 3.54 -13.34 9.36
C LYS A 84 3.40 -13.09 10.87
N ILE A 85 2.46 -12.23 11.28
CA ILE A 85 2.22 -11.92 12.70
C ILE A 85 0.97 -12.61 13.27
N GLY A 86 0.35 -13.54 12.54
CA GLY A 86 -0.84 -14.26 13.01
C GLY A 86 -2.13 -13.43 13.04
N LEU A 87 -2.17 -12.30 12.33
CA LEU A 87 -3.35 -11.43 12.22
C LEU A 87 -4.22 -11.86 11.03
N GLY A 88 -5.51 -12.05 11.29
CA GLY A 88 -6.51 -12.34 10.26
C GLY A 88 -6.62 -11.24 9.20
N ARG A 89 -6.70 -11.64 7.93
CA ARG A 89 -6.86 -10.70 6.81
C ARG A 89 -8.32 -10.33 6.60
N SER A 90 -8.53 -9.11 6.11
CA SER A 90 -9.86 -8.53 5.87
C SER A 90 -10.15 -8.38 4.36
N GLU A 91 -9.92 -9.47 3.64
CA GLU A 91 -9.83 -9.51 2.17
C GLU A 91 -11.16 -9.20 1.46
N SER A 92 -12.27 -9.30 2.17
CA SER A 92 -13.60 -9.04 1.64
C SER A 92 -13.96 -7.55 1.53
N TYR A 93 -13.20 -6.67 2.20
CA TYR A 93 -13.46 -5.22 2.21
C TYR A 93 -12.21 -4.33 2.24
N VAL A 94 -11.01 -4.89 2.47
CA VAL A 94 -9.73 -4.18 2.34
C VAL A 94 -9.10 -4.51 0.99
N PRO A 95 -8.87 -3.52 0.11
CA PRO A 95 -8.17 -3.74 -1.14
C PRO A 95 -6.73 -4.20 -0.91
N SER A 96 -6.29 -5.18 -1.71
CA SER A 96 -4.92 -5.68 -1.78
C SER A 96 -3.93 -4.55 -1.98
N LEU A 97 -2.74 -4.66 -1.34
CA LEU A 97 -1.65 -3.70 -1.51
C LEU A 97 -1.34 -3.45 -2.98
N ILE A 98 -1.10 -4.51 -3.76
CA ILE A 98 -0.68 -4.41 -5.15
C ILE A 98 -1.91 -4.34 -6.06
N GLY A 99 -2.02 -3.23 -6.79
CA GLY A 99 -3.04 -3.07 -7.81
C GLY A 99 -4.46 -2.82 -7.30
N GLY A 100 -4.69 -2.74 -5.97
CA GLY A 100 -5.98 -2.76 -5.24
C GLY A 100 -7.24 -2.25 -5.95
N THR A 101 -8.40 -2.86 -5.64
CA THR A 101 -9.72 -2.50 -6.18
C THR A 101 -10.43 -1.43 -5.34
N ASP A 102 -11.67 -1.08 -5.71
CA ASP A 102 -12.54 -0.22 -4.91
C ASP A 102 -12.95 -0.88 -3.58
N VAL A 103 -13.42 -0.09 -2.60
CA VAL A 103 -13.85 -0.59 -1.27
C VAL A 103 -15.19 -1.29 -1.33
N GLU A 104 -16.13 -0.74 -2.11
CA GLU A 104 -17.44 -1.33 -2.33
C GLU A 104 -17.32 -2.48 -3.35
N MET A 105 -16.80 -3.61 -2.88
CA MET A 105 -16.58 -4.78 -3.71
C MET A 105 -17.84 -5.64 -3.79
N GLY A 106 -18.46 -5.68 -4.97
CA GLY A 106 -19.38 -6.76 -5.34
C GLY A 106 -18.65 -8.11 -5.41
N ILE A 107 -19.37 -9.19 -5.79
CA ILE A 107 -18.78 -10.53 -5.93
C ILE A 107 -17.55 -10.52 -6.84
N TRP A 108 -17.63 -9.84 -7.98
CA TRP A 108 -16.51 -9.74 -8.92
C TRP A 108 -15.33 -8.95 -8.35
N GLY A 109 -15.59 -7.84 -7.65
CA GLY A 109 -14.54 -7.05 -7.00
C GLY A 109 -13.80 -7.88 -5.94
N ARG A 110 -14.53 -8.65 -5.12
CA ARG A 110 -13.94 -9.54 -4.11
C ARG A 110 -13.13 -10.65 -4.76
N PHE A 111 -13.62 -11.24 -5.84
CA PHE A 111 -12.86 -12.25 -6.61
C PHE A 111 -11.55 -11.68 -7.15
N GLN A 112 -11.58 -10.49 -7.76
CA GLN A 112 -10.38 -9.82 -8.23
C GLN A 112 -9.41 -9.50 -7.09
N ASN A 113 -9.92 -9.07 -5.94
CA ASN A 113 -9.10 -8.79 -4.77
C ASN A 113 -8.41 -10.05 -4.24
N LEU A 114 -9.16 -11.15 -4.08
CA LEU A 114 -8.63 -12.45 -3.68
C LEU A 114 -7.58 -12.98 -4.66
N TYR A 115 -7.85 -12.86 -5.96
CA TYR A 115 -6.89 -13.27 -6.98
C TYR A 115 -5.58 -12.46 -6.90
N ARG A 116 -5.65 -11.15 -6.66
CA ARG A 116 -4.47 -10.29 -6.48
C ARG A 116 -3.72 -10.59 -5.18
N LEU A 117 -4.43 -10.90 -4.10
CA LEU A 117 -3.84 -11.35 -2.84
C LEU A 117 -3.10 -12.66 -3.04
N TRP A 118 -3.75 -13.66 -3.64
CA TRP A 118 -3.12 -14.93 -3.97
C TRP A 118 -1.89 -14.76 -4.86
N HIS A 119 -1.97 -13.90 -5.87
CA HIS A 119 -0.81 -13.58 -6.71
C HIS A 119 0.34 -12.98 -5.88
N THR A 120 0.04 -11.98 -5.05
CA THR A 120 1.04 -11.32 -4.20
C THR A 120 1.66 -12.28 -3.18
N ASP A 121 0.85 -13.15 -2.57
CA ASP A 121 1.31 -14.18 -1.65
C ASP A 121 2.17 -15.23 -2.35
N SER A 122 1.75 -15.67 -3.53
CA SER A 122 2.51 -16.64 -4.33
C SER A 122 3.88 -16.07 -4.68
N MET A 123 3.98 -14.79 -5.01
CA MET A 123 5.26 -14.11 -5.20
C MET A 123 6.09 -14.02 -3.92
N ASN A 124 5.47 -13.89 -2.74
CA ASN A 124 6.22 -13.87 -1.48
C ASN A 124 6.68 -15.27 -1.03
N ILE A 125 5.88 -16.32 -1.28
CA ILE A 125 6.12 -17.70 -0.83
C ILE A 125 7.01 -18.47 -1.82
N LEU A 126 6.71 -18.39 -3.12
CA LEU A 126 7.47 -19.05 -4.18
C LEU A 126 8.59 -18.17 -4.72
N GLY A 127 8.67 -16.93 -4.26
CA GLY A 127 9.60 -15.97 -4.78
C GLY A 127 10.82 -15.67 -3.90
N PRO A 128 11.62 -14.69 -4.34
CA PRO A 128 12.98 -14.45 -3.87
C PRO A 128 13.19 -13.89 -2.44
N ASN A 129 12.16 -13.65 -1.61
CA ASN A 129 12.35 -13.51 -0.15
C ASN A 129 13.01 -14.77 0.47
N CYS A 130 12.76 -15.94 -0.13
CA CYS A 130 13.49 -17.16 0.16
C CYS A 130 14.99 -17.02 -0.15
N GLY A 131 15.36 -16.24 -1.17
CA GLY A 131 16.75 -15.99 -1.56
C GLY A 131 17.52 -15.18 -0.52
N ILE A 132 16.95 -14.08 -0.02
CA ILE A 132 17.57 -13.30 1.07
C ILE A 132 17.68 -14.15 2.33
N GLU A 133 16.60 -14.82 2.71
CA GLU A 133 16.59 -15.72 3.87
C GLU A 133 17.64 -16.82 3.74
N LYS A 134 17.78 -17.40 2.55
CA LYS A 134 18.79 -18.41 2.24
C LYS A 134 20.22 -17.87 2.36
N VAL A 135 20.48 -16.63 1.93
CA VAL A 135 21.80 -16.00 2.12
C VAL A 135 22.14 -15.94 3.61
N VAL A 136 21.20 -15.55 4.47
CA VAL A 136 21.40 -15.52 5.92
C VAL A 136 21.56 -16.93 6.50
N GLN A 137 20.77 -17.89 6.03
CA GLN A 137 20.85 -19.29 6.47
C GLN A 137 22.19 -19.93 6.13
N ASP A 138 22.67 -19.73 4.91
CA ASP A 138 23.92 -20.30 4.41
C ASP A 138 25.14 -19.67 5.10
N LYS A 139 25.08 -18.38 5.45
CA LYS A 139 26.22 -17.63 6.00
C LYS A 139 26.24 -17.49 7.52
N ILE A 140 25.08 -17.46 8.18
CA ILE A 140 24.95 -17.09 9.60
C ILE A 140 24.28 -18.18 10.42
N ASP A 141 23.02 -18.51 10.12
CA ASP A 141 22.21 -19.41 10.95
C ASP A 141 21.18 -20.18 10.11
N PRO A 142 21.35 -21.51 9.92
CA PRO A 142 20.44 -22.34 9.14
C PRO A 142 18.98 -22.35 9.62
N LYS A 143 18.70 -21.87 10.84
CA LYS A 143 17.34 -21.79 11.41
C LYS A 143 16.72 -20.39 11.27
N PHE A 144 17.45 -19.41 10.75
CA PHE A 144 16.94 -18.06 10.58
C PHE A 144 15.74 -18.08 9.63
N THR A 145 14.66 -17.41 10.03
CA THR A 145 13.56 -17.09 9.12
C THR A 145 13.16 -15.64 9.28
N THR A 146 12.89 -14.99 8.15
CA THR A 146 12.44 -13.60 8.11
C THR A 146 11.10 -13.44 8.81
N ALA A 147 10.21 -14.44 8.66
CA ALA A 147 8.91 -14.44 9.32
C ALA A 147 9.05 -14.39 10.85
N ASN A 148 9.97 -15.17 11.42
CA ASN A 148 10.23 -15.15 12.87
C ASN A 148 10.86 -13.82 13.31
N ALA A 149 11.81 -13.27 12.56
CA ALA A 149 12.44 -11.99 12.89
C ALA A 149 11.42 -10.83 12.92
N ILE A 150 10.51 -10.79 11.94
CA ILE A 150 9.40 -9.83 11.91
C ILE A 150 8.44 -10.07 13.09
N ALA A 151 8.07 -11.32 13.35
CA ALA A 151 7.19 -11.67 14.46
C ALA A 151 7.82 -11.32 15.83
N GLN A 152 9.15 -11.37 15.97
CA GLN A 152 9.87 -10.98 17.18
C GLN A 152 10.10 -9.47 17.31
N SER A 153 9.68 -8.66 16.33
CA SER A 153 9.78 -7.20 16.46
C SER A 153 8.90 -6.69 17.60
N SER A 154 9.37 -5.67 18.32
CA SER A 154 8.60 -5.03 19.39
C SER A 154 7.40 -4.26 18.83
N PHE A 155 7.62 -3.53 17.73
CA PHE A 155 6.60 -2.82 16.99
C PHE A 155 6.83 -2.96 15.48
N ILE A 156 5.77 -2.68 14.74
CA ILE A 156 5.74 -2.63 13.28
C ILE A 156 5.27 -1.23 12.88
N PHE A 157 6.19 -0.44 12.35
CA PHE A 157 5.94 0.90 11.87
C PHE A 157 5.46 0.86 10.43
N ILE A 158 4.26 1.41 10.20
CA ILE A 158 3.66 1.48 8.86
C ILE A 158 3.65 2.91 8.39
N ASN A 159 4.16 3.13 7.17
CA ASN A 159 4.08 4.41 6.48
C ASN A 159 2.66 4.67 5.93
N SER A 160 1.69 4.78 6.84
CA SER A 160 0.33 5.16 6.55
C SER A 160 -0.25 5.92 7.73
N GLU A 161 -1.43 6.49 7.55
CA GLU A 161 -2.09 7.29 8.58
C GLU A 161 -3.49 6.70 8.85
N GLU A 162 -3.80 6.46 10.13
CA GLU A 162 -4.97 5.70 10.58
C GLU A 162 -6.33 6.31 10.21
N HIS A 163 -6.43 7.64 10.05
CA HIS A 163 -7.63 8.32 9.58
C HIS A 163 -7.70 8.45 8.06
N LEU A 164 -6.57 8.31 7.36
CA LEU A 164 -6.49 8.25 5.91
C LEU A 164 -6.77 6.84 5.40
N ASP A 165 -6.16 5.81 5.98
CA ASP A 165 -6.14 4.43 5.44
C ASP A 165 -7.49 3.69 5.58
N PHE A 166 -7.69 2.59 4.85
CA PHE A 166 -8.91 1.80 4.95
C PHE A 166 -9.08 1.22 6.36
N PRO A 167 -10.28 1.31 6.97
CA PRO A 167 -10.52 0.69 8.27
C PRO A 167 -10.29 -0.83 8.22
N ARG A 168 -9.47 -1.35 9.13
CA ARG A 168 -9.17 -2.79 9.24
C ARG A 168 -8.82 -3.19 10.67
N PRO A 169 -8.95 -4.47 11.04
CA PRO A 169 -8.40 -5.00 12.27
C PRO A 169 -6.89 -4.82 12.31
N ILE A 170 -6.38 -4.38 13.47
CA ILE A 170 -4.96 -4.20 13.76
C ILE A 170 -4.68 -4.72 15.17
N THR A 171 -3.42 -5.06 15.42
CA THR A 171 -2.89 -5.34 16.78
C THR A 171 -2.15 -4.10 17.29
N PRO A 172 -2.05 -3.87 18.62
CA PRO A 172 -1.20 -2.81 19.20
C PRO A 172 0.28 -2.87 18.77
N LYS A 173 0.73 -4.00 18.21
CA LYS A 173 2.04 -4.14 17.57
C LYS A 173 2.23 -3.19 16.38
N ILE A 174 1.15 -2.84 15.69
CA ILE A 174 1.16 -2.00 14.49
C ILE A 174 1.01 -0.53 14.92
N VAL A 175 1.97 0.29 14.53
CA VAL A 175 1.97 1.73 14.78
C VAL A 175 2.06 2.49 13.46
N PHE A 176 1.05 3.30 13.18
CA PHE A 176 1.02 4.15 12.01
C PHE A 176 1.87 5.41 12.24
N ILE A 177 2.91 5.57 11.41
CA ILE A 177 3.87 6.68 11.48
C ILE A 177 3.91 7.52 10.20
N GLY A 178 2.91 7.38 9.32
CA GLY A 178 2.83 8.16 8.08
C GLY A 178 2.95 9.66 8.36
N GLY A 179 3.91 10.30 7.68
CA GLY A 179 4.18 11.74 7.79
C GLY A 179 5.02 12.12 9.01
N PHE A 180 5.75 11.19 9.63
CA PHE A 180 6.64 11.51 10.75
C PHE A 180 7.77 12.51 10.41
N ASN A 181 8.10 12.64 9.12
CA ASN A 181 9.09 13.57 8.58
C ASN A 181 8.48 14.89 8.08
N LEU A 182 7.17 15.07 8.20
CA LEU A 182 6.50 16.29 7.74
C LEU A 182 6.87 17.47 8.63
N ASP A 183 7.20 18.58 7.98
CA ASP A 183 7.27 19.87 8.64
C ASP A 183 5.91 20.58 8.47
N LEU A 184 5.17 20.64 9.58
CA LEU A 184 3.87 21.31 9.61
C LEU A 184 4.01 22.84 9.73
N HIS A 185 5.22 23.37 9.99
CA HIS A 185 5.49 24.77 10.25
C HIS A 185 6.48 25.35 9.23
N HIS A 186 6.08 25.41 7.96
CA HIS A 186 6.95 25.94 6.93
C HIS A 186 6.93 27.47 6.86
N LYS A 187 8.09 28.05 6.55
CA LYS A 187 8.22 29.48 6.19
C LYS A 187 7.75 29.69 4.75
N GLU A 188 7.17 30.86 4.51
CA GLU A 188 6.72 31.32 3.20
C GLU A 188 7.86 31.21 2.16
N CYS A 189 7.56 30.66 0.99
CA CYS A 189 8.54 30.44 -0.08
C CYS A 189 8.39 31.55 -1.14
N GLU A 190 9.23 32.58 -1.05
CA GLU A 190 9.23 33.72 -1.98
C GLU A 190 9.37 33.27 -3.44
N GLU A 191 10.20 32.26 -3.70
CA GLU A 191 10.37 31.68 -5.03
C GLU A 191 9.05 31.12 -5.57
N LEU A 192 8.30 30.36 -4.75
CA LEU A 192 7.00 29.83 -5.17
C LEU A 192 6.00 30.95 -5.44
N ASN A 193 5.93 31.95 -4.56
CA ASN A 193 5.04 33.10 -4.74
C ASN A 193 5.33 33.83 -6.06
N ALA A 194 6.59 34.01 -6.43
CA ALA A 194 6.98 34.60 -7.71
C ALA A 194 6.54 33.75 -8.90
N LEU A 195 6.70 32.42 -8.84
CA LEU A 195 6.30 31.51 -9.93
C LEU A 195 4.79 31.49 -10.21
N VAL A 196 3.96 31.78 -9.19
CA VAL A 196 2.49 31.74 -9.30
C VAL A 196 1.83 33.11 -9.08
N ALA A 197 2.60 34.19 -9.18
CA ALA A 197 2.13 35.55 -8.96
C ALA A 197 0.98 35.92 -9.93
N ASP A 198 1.16 35.62 -11.21
CA ASP A 198 0.22 35.85 -12.31
C ASP A 198 -0.83 34.73 -12.49
N ALA A 199 -0.83 33.71 -11.62
CA ALA A 199 -1.84 32.66 -11.59
C ALA A 199 -3.18 33.23 -11.06
N LYS A 200 -4.02 33.74 -11.97
CA LYS A 200 -5.30 34.41 -11.64
C LYS A 200 -6.31 33.43 -11.06
N ASP A 201 -6.46 32.27 -11.70
CA ASP A 201 -7.45 31.26 -11.33
C ASP A 201 -6.84 30.15 -10.45
N GLY A 202 -5.63 30.38 -9.93
CA GLY A 202 -4.86 29.42 -9.14
C GLY A 202 -3.88 28.60 -9.98
N PHE A 203 -3.29 27.57 -9.37
CA PHE A 203 -2.31 26.73 -10.05
C PHE A 203 -2.50 25.25 -9.70
N VAL A 204 -1.97 24.39 -10.56
CA VAL A 204 -1.94 22.93 -10.40
C VAL A 204 -0.49 22.48 -10.35
N PHE A 205 -0.19 21.58 -9.43
CA PHE A 205 1.13 20.94 -9.36
C PHE A 205 1.06 19.53 -9.95
N LEU A 206 2.06 19.14 -10.74
CA LEU A 206 2.18 17.82 -11.37
C LEU A 206 3.54 17.21 -11.00
N SER A 207 3.50 16.04 -10.35
CA SER A 207 4.70 15.25 -10.01
C SER A 207 4.40 13.76 -9.94
N PHE A 208 5.19 12.97 -10.67
CA PHE A 208 5.08 11.50 -10.69
C PHE A 208 6.11 10.82 -9.77
N GLY A 209 6.70 11.57 -8.83
CA GLY A 209 7.66 11.05 -7.86
C GLY A 209 9.10 11.14 -8.33
N SER A 210 10.00 10.39 -7.68
CA SER A 210 11.43 10.34 -7.99
C SER A 210 11.79 9.23 -8.98
N VAL A 211 11.06 8.12 -8.94
CA VAL A 211 11.35 6.91 -9.72
C VAL A 211 10.72 6.98 -11.12
N ALA A 212 9.44 7.34 -11.21
CA ALA A 212 8.75 7.54 -12.49
C ALA A 212 8.93 8.97 -13.00
N GLN A 213 10.14 9.28 -13.48
CA GLN A 213 10.51 10.61 -13.97
C GLN A 213 9.67 11.01 -15.19
N SER A 214 9.19 12.26 -15.21
CA SER A 214 8.29 12.78 -16.25
C SER A 214 8.96 12.87 -17.62
N PHE A 215 10.28 13.12 -17.69
CA PHE A 215 10.95 13.27 -18.98
C PHE A 215 10.97 11.95 -19.79
N MET A 216 10.96 10.81 -19.08
CA MET A 216 10.89 9.46 -19.65
C MET A 216 9.48 9.07 -20.11
N MET A 217 8.47 9.93 -19.93
CA MET A 217 7.12 9.64 -20.43
C MET A 217 7.11 9.56 -21.96
N PRO A 218 6.29 8.67 -22.56
CA PRO A 218 6.07 8.64 -23.99
C PRO A 218 5.66 10.02 -24.50
N LEU A 219 6.25 10.45 -25.63
CA LEU A 219 6.02 11.79 -26.19
C LEU A 219 4.53 12.09 -26.37
N LYS A 220 3.75 11.10 -26.80
CA LYS A 220 2.28 11.21 -26.93
C LYS A 220 1.61 11.60 -25.61
N MET A 221 1.98 11.00 -24.48
CA MET A 221 1.42 11.35 -23.17
C MET A 221 1.81 12.77 -22.75
N LYS A 222 3.08 13.16 -22.96
CA LYS A 222 3.55 14.53 -22.71
C LYS A 222 2.73 15.56 -23.50
N GLN A 223 2.49 15.29 -24.78
CA GLN A 223 1.68 16.15 -25.65
C GLN A 223 0.21 16.23 -25.20
N GLU A 224 -0.40 15.14 -24.73
CA GLU A 224 -1.78 15.17 -24.23
C GLU A 224 -1.91 15.99 -22.93
N ILE A 225 -0.90 15.93 -22.04
CA ILE A 225 -0.81 16.80 -20.86
C ILE A 225 -0.72 18.27 -21.27
N LEU A 226 0.18 18.61 -22.20
CA LEU A 226 0.37 19.99 -22.64
C LEU A 226 -0.85 20.56 -23.39
N LYS A 227 -1.51 19.74 -24.23
CA LYS A 227 -2.80 20.09 -24.85
C LYS A 227 -3.88 20.38 -23.82
N THR A 228 -3.85 19.70 -22.68
CA THR A 228 -4.74 20.01 -21.54
C THR A 228 -4.40 21.36 -20.96
N PHE A 229 -3.12 21.60 -20.63
CA PHE A 229 -2.68 22.82 -19.97
C PHE A 229 -3.01 24.07 -20.79
N LYS A 230 -2.87 24.01 -22.13
CA LYS A 230 -3.24 25.09 -23.04
C LYS A 230 -4.72 25.51 -22.96
N LYS A 231 -5.62 24.64 -22.52
CA LYS A 231 -7.06 24.96 -22.38
C LYS A 231 -7.37 25.80 -21.14
N PHE A 232 -6.41 25.97 -20.23
CA PHE A 232 -6.58 26.73 -18.99
C PHE A 232 -5.56 27.89 -18.91
N PRO A 233 -5.69 28.93 -19.76
CA PRO A 233 -4.69 29.99 -19.86
C PRO A 233 -4.51 30.83 -18.59
N ASN A 234 -5.52 30.86 -17.71
CA ASN A 234 -5.48 31.60 -16.43
C ASN A 234 -4.91 30.78 -15.25
N ILE A 235 -4.62 29.50 -15.48
CA ILE A 235 -4.10 28.57 -14.47
C ILE A 235 -2.64 28.30 -14.79
N LYS A 236 -1.77 28.37 -13.77
CA LYS A 236 -0.38 27.92 -13.90
C LYS A 236 -0.25 26.43 -13.62
N PHE A 237 0.63 25.77 -14.36
CA PHE A 237 0.96 24.37 -14.18
C PHE A 237 2.42 24.24 -13.80
N LEU A 238 2.70 23.87 -12.55
CA LEU A 238 4.03 23.55 -12.08
C LEU A 238 4.26 22.06 -12.34
N TRP A 239 5.18 21.71 -13.24
CA TRP A 239 5.43 20.32 -13.63
C TRP A 239 6.85 19.90 -13.27
N LYS A 240 6.98 18.98 -12.32
CA LYS A 240 8.27 18.34 -12.01
C LYS A 240 8.73 17.53 -13.21
N TYR A 241 9.82 17.98 -13.84
CA TYR A 241 10.36 17.46 -15.10
C TYR A 241 11.89 17.43 -15.02
N GLU A 242 12.46 16.23 -14.98
CA GLU A 242 13.85 15.98 -14.56
C GLU A 242 14.87 16.15 -15.69
N ASN A 243 14.52 16.89 -16.75
CA ASN A 243 15.43 17.22 -17.84
C ASN A 243 15.26 18.69 -18.25
N GLU A 244 16.19 19.55 -17.83
CA GLU A 244 16.17 21.00 -18.08
C GLU A 244 16.55 21.36 -19.53
N THR A 245 17.13 20.43 -20.29
CA THR A 245 17.53 20.67 -21.68
C THR A 245 16.37 20.46 -22.67
N ASP A 246 15.32 19.78 -22.23
CA ASP A 246 14.15 19.49 -23.04
C ASP A 246 13.16 20.67 -23.02
N LYS A 247 12.94 21.26 -24.19
CA LYS A 247 12.12 22.47 -24.40
C LYS A 247 10.64 22.16 -24.65
N ILE A 248 10.17 20.99 -24.23
CA ILE A 248 8.81 20.51 -24.50
C ILE A 248 7.70 21.47 -24.06
N ALA A 249 7.97 22.33 -23.06
CA ALA A 249 7.01 23.26 -22.48
C ALA A 249 7.23 24.73 -22.87
N ASP A 250 8.28 25.08 -23.64
CA ASP A 250 8.68 26.48 -23.91
C ASP A 250 7.58 27.30 -24.61
N GLU A 251 6.75 26.66 -25.43
CA GLU A 251 5.64 27.33 -26.13
C GLU A 251 4.40 27.57 -25.24
N PHE A 252 4.41 27.09 -23.99
CA PHE A 252 3.28 27.18 -23.06
C PHE A 252 3.59 28.16 -21.93
N SER A 253 3.18 29.42 -22.08
CA SER A 253 3.40 30.48 -21.09
C SER A 253 2.76 30.24 -19.72
N ASN A 254 1.86 29.27 -19.60
CA ASN A 254 1.22 28.86 -18.36
C ASN A 254 1.80 27.59 -17.73
N VAL A 255 2.90 27.05 -18.28
CA VAL A 255 3.57 25.84 -17.79
C VAL A 255 4.98 26.20 -17.33
N ILE A 256 5.36 25.71 -16.16
CA ILE A 256 6.70 25.91 -15.57
C ILE A 256 7.25 24.54 -15.23
N THR A 257 8.37 24.17 -15.85
CA THR A 257 9.09 22.93 -15.58
C THR A 257 10.31 23.17 -14.71
N LYS A 258 10.53 22.29 -13.72
CA LYS A 258 11.77 22.23 -12.93
C LYS A 258 12.08 20.78 -12.57
N PRO A 259 13.35 20.39 -12.40
CA PRO A 259 13.72 19.04 -11.97
C PRO A 259 13.27 18.74 -10.54
N TRP A 260 13.14 19.78 -9.72
CA TRP A 260 12.71 19.67 -8.34
C TRP A 260 11.87 20.87 -7.89
N PHE A 261 10.92 20.62 -7.00
CA PHE A 261 10.12 21.64 -6.31
C PHE A 261 10.06 21.31 -4.83
N ASN A 262 9.98 22.33 -3.97
CA ASN A 262 9.59 22.13 -2.57
C ASN A 262 8.08 21.77 -2.52
N GLN A 263 7.78 20.48 -2.56
CA GLN A 263 6.41 19.95 -2.57
C GLN A 263 5.60 20.37 -1.33
N GLN A 264 6.22 20.39 -0.15
CA GLN A 264 5.55 20.79 1.09
C GLN A 264 5.13 22.28 1.03
N ALA A 265 6.03 23.16 0.59
CA ALA A 265 5.71 24.58 0.38
C ALA A 265 4.59 24.79 -0.66
N ILE A 266 4.56 23.98 -1.72
CA ILE A 266 3.47 24.01 -2.71
C ILE A 266 2.12 23.66 -2.07
N PHE A 267 2.08 22.62 -1.24
CA PHE A 267 0.84 22.19 -0.60
C PHE A 267 0.29 23.18 0.42
N ASP A 268 1.15 24.03 1.00
CA ASP A 268 0.75 25.11 1.90
C ASP A 268 0.20 26.35 1.16
N HIS A 269 0.41 26.47 -0.16
CA HIS A 269 0.07 27.68 -0.88
C HIS A 269 -1.45 27.79 -1.15
N PRO A 270 -2.12 28.92 -0.81
CA PRO A 270 -3.58 29.04 -0.86
C PRO A 270 -4.18 28.96 -2.27
N LYS A 271 -3.42 29.35 -3.29
CA LYS A 271 -3.82 29.25 -4.71
C LYS A 271 -3.72 27.84 -5.32
N LEU A 272 -3.23 26.83 -4.59
CA LEU A 272 -3.15 25.47 -5.13
C LEU A 272 -4.55 24.88 -5.29
N ILE A 273 -4.91 24.54 -6.53
CA ILE A 273 -6.19 23.92 -6.87
C ILE A 273 -6.16 22.44 -6.49
N CYS A 274 -5.22 21.70 -7.07
CA CYS A 274 -5.06 20.27 -6.83
C CYS A 274 -3.66 19.80 -7.21
N PHE A 275 -3.32 18.60 -6.74
CA PHE A 275 -2.10 17.90 -7.09
C PHE A 275 -2.39 16.78 -8.09
N ILE A 276 -1.70 16.76 -9.23
CA ILE A 276 -1.70 15.62 -10.15
C ILE A 276 -0.49 14.75 -9.81
N THR A 277 -0.73 13.49 -9.46
CA THR A 277 0.30 12.61 -8.93
C THR A 277 0.15 11.16 -9.37
N HIS A 278 1.23 10.40 -9.36
CA HIS A 278 1.17 8.94 -9.47
C HIS A 278 0.52 8.25 -8.27
N GLY A 279 0.40 8.91 -7.11
CA GLY A 279 -0.22 8.34 -5.91
C GLY A 279 0.71 7.50 -5.04
N GLY A 280 2.02 7.74 -5.07
CA GLY A 280 2.96 7.16 -4.11
C GLY A 280 2.62 7.54 -2.67
N MET A 281 2.86 6.62 -1.72
CA MET A 281 2.35 6.74 -0.36
C MET A 281 2.81 8.01 0.38
N ASN A 282 4.09 8.40 0.26
CA ASN A 282 4.61 9.62 0.89
C ASN A 282 3.80 10.86 0.44
N SER A 283 3.72 11.10 -0.86
CA SER A 283 2.92 12.18 -1.44
C SER A 283 1.46 12.15 -0.98
N LEU A 284 0.88 10.96 -0.86
CA LEU A 284 -0.49 10.76 -0.40
C LEU A 284 -0.71 11.20 1.05
N VAL A 285 0.24 10.87 1.93
CA VAL A 285 0.21 11.30 3.32
C VAL A 285 0.39 12.81 3.41
N GLU A 286 1.38 13.37 2.71
CA GLU A 286 1.68 14.80 2.70
C GLU A 286 0.46 15.63 2.26
N LEU A 287 -0.13 15.33 1.10
CA LEU A 287 -1.30 16.06 0.60
C LEU A 287 -2.49 15.94 1.55
N SER A 288 -2.64 14.80 2.24
CA SER A 288 -3.75 14.56 3.17
C SER A 288 -3.60 15.36 4.45
N TYR A 289 -2.39 15.46 5.02
CA TYR A 289 -2.12 16.36 6.14
C TYR A 289 -2.31 17.83 5.76
N LYS A 290 -2.00 18.21 4.52
CA LYS A 290 -2.12 19.59 4.03
C LYS A 290 -3.50 19.95 3.46
N GLY A 291 -4.43 18.99 3.40
CA GLY A 291 -5.80 19.23 2.93
C GLY A 291 -5.86 19.62 1.44
N VAL A 292 -5.05 18.96 0.62
CA VAL A 292 -4.94 19.18 -0.82
C VAL A 292 -5.66 18.05 -1.57
N PRO A 293 -6.63 18.35 -2.44
CA PRO A 293 -7.25 17.33 -3.28
C PRO A 293 -6.33 16.94 -4.44
N ALA A 294 -6.52 15.73 -4.99
CA ALA A 294 -5.60 15.20 -6.01
C ALA A 294 -6.27 14.46 -7.18
N ILE A 295 -5.65 14.55 -8.35
CA ILE A 295 -5.92 13.67 -9.50
C ILE A 295 -4.80 12.62 -9.52
N ILE A 296 -5.15 11.36 -9.36
CA ILE A 296 -4.18 10.27 -9.26
C ILE A 296 -4.10 9.52 -10.59
N VAL A 297 -2.90 9.43 -11.15
CA VAL A 297 -2.56 8.65 -12.33
C VAL A 297 -1.67 7.48 -11.92
N PRO A 298 -2.25 6.39 -11.38
CA PRO A 298 -1.46 5.29 -10.86
C PRO A 298 -0.66 4.62 -11.97
N LEU A 299 0.59 4.28 -11.65
CA LEU A 299 1.54 3.70 -12.59
C LEU A 299 1.90 2.26 -12.25
N PHE A 300 2.07 1.90 -10.97
CA PHE A 300 2.43 0.55 -10.52
C PHE A 300 2.29 0.36 -8.99
N ALA A 301 2.50 -0.87 -8.50
CA ALA A 301 2.54 -1.22 -7.07
C ALA A 301 1.31 -0.75 -6.26
N ASP A 302 1.53 -0.06 -5.14
CA ASP A 302 0.50 0.45 -4.22
C ASP A 302 -0.30 1.62 -4.77
N GLN A 303 0.18 2.26 -5.84
CA GLN A 303 -0.40 3.50 -6.35
C GLN A 303 -1.87 3.33 -6.76
N TYR A 304 -2.25 2.16 -7.28
CA TYR A 304 -3.65 1.85 -7.60
C TYR A 304 -4.53 1.77 -6.35
N ARG A 305 -4.06 1.07 -5.31
CA ARG A 305 -4.74 1.03 -4.01
C ARG A 305 -4.86 2.43 -3.42
N ASN A 306 -3.79 3.22 -3.45
CA ASN A 306 -3.75 4.60 -2.96
C ASN A 306 -4.70 5.51 -3.74
N ALA A 307 -4.85 5.30 -5.05
CA ALA A 307 -5.83 5.99 -5.87
C ALA A 307 -7.26 5.71 -5.39
N HIS A 308 -7.58 4.43 -5.13
CA HIS A 308 -8.86 4.04 -4.54
C HIS A 308 -9.05 4.58 -3.11
N LEU A 309 -7.97 4.75 -2.36
CA LEU A 309 -8.02 5.32 -1.01
C LEU A 309 -8.50 6.78 -1.02
N LEU A 310 -7.93 7.65 -1.87
CA LEU A 310 -8.41 9.03 -1.97
C LEU A 310 -9.80 9.12 -2.59
N LYS A 311 -10.17 8.20 -3.47
CA LYS A 311 -11.55 8.10 -3.98
C LYS A 311 -12.52 7.77 -2.83
N TYR A 312 -12.18 6.79 -1.99
CA TYR A 312 -12.96 6.41 -0.81
C TYR A 312 -13.10 7.57 0.18
N ARG A 313 -12.01 8.33 0.40
CA ARG A 313 -12.03 9.56 1.22
C ARG A 313 -12.70 10.76 0.54
N LYS A 314 -13.10 10.64 -0.73
CA LYS A 314 -13.73 11.70 -1.54
C LYS A 314 -12.85 12.96 -1.66
N THR A 315 -11.53 12.76 -1.65
CA THR A 315 -10.50 13.80 -1.74
C THR A 315 -9.75 13.77 -3.06
N GLY A 316 -10.02 12.78 -3.92
CA GLY A 316 -9.35 12.65 -5.20
C GLY A 316 -10.17 12.02 -6.32
N LEU A 317 -9.65 12.17 -7.53
CA LEU A 317 -10.14 11.55 -8.76
C LEU A 317 -9.08 10.61 -9.31
N VAL A 318 -9.49 9.48 -9.87
CA VAL A 318 -8.56 8.49 -10.44
C VAL A 318 -8.63 8.53 -11.96
N LEU A 319 -7.50 8.76 -12.61
CA LEU A 319 -7.31 8.70 -14.05
C LEU A 319 -6.26 7.65 -14.38
N THR A 320 -6.69 6.46 -14.78
CA THR A 320 -5.74 5.41 -15.14
C THR A 320 -4.87 5.85 -16.33
N LYS A 321 -3.62 5.38 -16.35
CA LYS A 321 -2.61 5.77 -17.34
C LYS A 321 -3.07 5.57 -18.79
N ASP A 322 -3.82 4.50 -19.06
CA ASP A 322 -4.42 4.19 -20.38
C ASP A 322 -5.48 5.21 -20.82
N LYS A 323 -6.09 5.92 -19.87
CA LYS A 323 -7.11 6.95 -20.11
C LYS A 323 -6.55 8.36 -20.06
N LEU A 324 -5.24 8.53 -19.83
CA LEU A 324 -4.58 9.82 -19.80
C LEU A 324 -4.54 10.43 -21.20
N ASN A 325 -5.49 11.31 -21.47
CA ASN A 325 -5.58 12.11 -22.69
C ASN A 325 -6.11 13.52 -22.38
N ALA A 326 -6.04 14.41 -23.37
CA ALA A 326 -6.35 15.81 -23.18
C ALA A 326 -7.82 16.06 -22.80
N GLU A 327 -8.75 15.21 -23.23
CA GLU A 327 -10.17 15.35 -22.91
C GLU A 327 -10.45 14.97 -21.45
N ASN A 328 -10.01 13.78 -21.05
CA ASN A 328 -10.24 13.25 -19.71
C ASN A 328 -9.56 14.09 -18.64
N LEU A 329 -8.29 14.49 -18.85
CA LEU A 329 -7.56 15.31 -17.89
C LEU A 329 -8.19 16.70 -17.76
N SER A 330 -8.61 17.32 -18.88
CA SER A 330 -9.33 18.61 -18.84
C SER A 330 -10.62 18.53 -18.05
N LYS A 331 -11.38 17.45 -18.24
CA LYS A 331 -12.63 17.20 -17.51
C LYS A 331 -12.39 17.08 -16.01
N MET A 332 -11.32 16.37 -15.59
CA MET A 332 -10.98 16.22 -14.18
C MET A 332 -10.48 17.50 -13.53
N ILE A 333 -9.61 18.25 -14.21
CA ILE A 333 -9.16 19.57 -13.73
C ILE A 333 -10.36 20.51 -13.58
N SER A 334 -11.23 20.57 -14.59
CA SER A 334 -12.47 21.36 -14.53
C SER A 334 -13.37 20.95 -13.36
N LYS A 335 -13.44 19.65 -13.05
CA LYS A 335 -14.19 19.15 -11.90
C LYS A 335 -13.54 19.59 -10.59
N MET A 336 -12.22 19.48 -10.44
CA MET A 336 -11.50 19.95 -9.24
C MET A 336 -11.70 21.46 -8.98
N ILE A 337 -11.82 22.26 -10.04
CA ILE A 337 -12.06 23.71 -9.93
C ILE A 337 -13.50 24.00 -9.50
N LYS A 338 -14.49 23.31 -10.10
CA LYS A 338 -15.93 23.63 -9.92
C LYS A 338 -16.53 22.98 -8.68
N ASP A 339 -16.14 21.76 -8.36
CA ASP A 339 -16.70 20.95 -7.28
C ASP A 339 -15.89 21.14 -5.99
N LYS A 340 -16.34 22.08 -5.14
CA LYS A 340 -15.67 22.41 -3.88
C LYS A 340 -15.63 21.24 -2.89
N SER A 341 -16.46 20.20 -3.07
CA SER A 341 -16.53 19.08 -2.14
C SER A 341 -15.18 18.35 -1.99
N PHE A 342 -14.35 18.29 -3.04
CA PHE A 342 -13.02 17.68 -2.95
C PHE A 342 -12.11 18.44 -1.96
N LYS A 343 -12.05 19.77 -2.08
CA LYS A 343 -11.24 20.61 -1.18
C LYS A 343 -11.79 20.58 0.24
N GLU A 344 -13.11 20.65 0.41
CA GLU A 344 -13.75 20.59 1.73
C GLU A 344 -13.50 19.24 2.42
N ASN A 345 -13.62 18.12 1.69
CA ASN A 345 -13.33 16.80 2.24
C ASN A 345 -11.85 16.65 2.60
N ALA A 346 -10.94 17.17 1.76
CA ALA A 346 -9.51 17.16 2.03
C ALA A 346 -9.17 17.98 3.29
N GLN A 347 -9.75 19.17 3.44
CA GLN A 347 -9.59 20.00 4.65
C GLN A 347 -10.19 19.34 5.90
N LYS A 348 -11.36 18.69 5.78
CA LYS A 348 -11.96 17.94 6.89
C LYS A 348 -11.06 16.78 7.33
N LEU A 349 -10.48 16.05 6.38
CA LEU A 349 -9.53 14.97 6.64
C LEU A 349 -8.25 15.51 7.30
N SER A 350 -7.64 16.54 6.72
CA SER A 350 -6.48 17.24 7.27
C SER A 350 -6.72 17.69 8.71
N LYS A 351 -7.86 18.33 9.00
CA LYS A 351 -8.20 18.75 10.37
C LYS A 351 -8.21 17.56 11.33
N ARG A 352 -8.80 16.42 10.95
CA ARG A 352 -8.81 15.21 11.79
C ARG A 352 -7.40 14.69 12.06
N MET A 353 -6.58 14.56 11.00
CA MET A 353 -5.21 14.08 11.11
C MET A 353 -4.33 14.99 11.98
N ASN A 354 -4.47 16.31 11.83
CA ASN A 354 -3.71 17.30 12.61
C ASN A 354 -4.24 17.48 14.05
N SER A 355 -5.47 17.04 14.35
CA SER A 355 -6.06 17.15 15.71
C SER A 355 -5.77 15.92 16.58
N LYS A 356 -4.97 14.96 16.11
CA LYS A 356 -4.57 13.80 16.90
C LYS A 356 -3.81 14.23 18.16
N PRO A 357 -3.94 13.49 19.27
CA PRO A 357 -3.24 13.82 20.52
C PRO A 357 -1.72 13.73 20.43
N PHE A 358 -1.21 12.92 19.50
CA PHE A 358 0.22 12.78 19.23
C PHE A 358 0.48 12.88 17.72
N SER A 359 1.48 13.67 17.35
CA SER A 359 1.99 13.72 15.99
C SER A 359 2.65 12.38 15.62
N ALA A 360 2.77 12.10 14.31
CA ALA A 360 3.46 10.90 13.83
C ALA A 360 4.92 10.85 14.30
N LYS A 361 5.60 12.00 14.38
CA LYS A 361 6.97 12.12 14.90
C LYS A 361 7.06 11.80 16.39
N GLU A 362 6.15 12.33 17.21
CA GLU A 362 6.11 12.01 18.64
C GLU A 362 5.78 10.53 18.89
N LYS A 363 4.84 9.96 18.13
CA LYS A 363 4.56 8.51 18.17
C LYS A 363 5.86 7.74 17.88
N PHE A 364 6.49 8.00 16.73
CA PHE A 364 7.74 7.32 16.33
C PHE A 364 8.79 7.36 17.45
N LEU A 365 9.12 8.56 17.96
CA LEU A 365 10.16 8.72 18.99
C LEU A 365 9.81 7.99 20.29
N LYS A 366 8.56 8.11 20.77
CA LYS A 366 8.14 7.44 22.03
C LYS A 366 8.14 5.92 21.90
N TYR A 367 7.71 5.37 20.77
CA TYR A 367 7.72 3.93 20.53
C TYR A 367 9.15 3.39 20.39
N VAL A 368 10.05 4.11 19.71
CA VAL A 368 11.48 3.78 19.63
C VAL A 368 12.13 3.79 21.01
N GLU A 369 11.91 4.85 21.80
CA GLU A 369 12.46 4.95 23.16
C GLU A 369 11.92 3.87 24.10
N PHE A 370 10.64 3.51 23.95
CA PHE A 370 10.05 2.43 24.74
C PHE A 370 10.64 1.06 24.36
N ALA A 371 10.78 0.78 23.06
CA ALA A 371 11.31 -0.49 22.55
C ALA A 371 12.81 -0.69 22.85
N SER A 372 13.60 0.40 22.92
CA SER A 372 15.01 0.28 23.32
C SER A 372 15.15 -0.13 24.79
N LYS A 373 14.23 0.31 25.66
CA LYS A 373 14.26 0.04 27.10
C LYS A 373 13.56 -1.25 27.50
N THR A 374 12.53 -1.69 26.76
CA THR A 374 11.63 -2.78 27.18
C THR A 374 11.48 -3.83 26.09
N GLU A 375 11.70 -5.10 26.45
CA GLU A 375 11.36 -6.24 25.58
C GLU A 375 9.88 -6.58 25.75
N ILE A 376 9.09 -6.38 24.69
CA ILE A 376 7.63 -6.54 24.73
C ILE A 376 7.07 -7.43 23.63
N PHE A 377 7.93 -8.03 22.80
CA PHE A 377 7.48 -8.70 21.58
C PHE A 377 6.47 -9.83 21.88
N ASP A 378 6.67 -10.56 22.99
CA ASP A 378 5.79 -11.63 23.48
C ASP A 378 4.38 -11.14 23.85
N ASN A 379 4.25 -9.89 24.32
CA ASN A 379 2.95 -9.34 24.77
C ASN A 379 1.96 -9.15 23.62
N PHE A 380 2.47 -8.90 22.41
CA PHE A 380 1.66 -8.68 21.21
C PHE A 380 1.82 -9.82 20.20
N ASP A 381 2.30 -10.96 20.65
CA ASP A 381 2.47 -12.12 19.81
C ASP A 381 1.14 -12.89 19.67
N LEU A 382 0.60 -12.93 18.45
CA LEU A 382 -0.69 -13.56 18.21
C LEU A 382 -0.50 -15.07 18.03
N HIS A 383 -1.26 -15.87 18.78
CA HIS A 383 -1.24 -17.33 18.66
C HIS A 383 -1.57 -17.82 17.24
N GLY A 384 -2.31 -17.02 16.47
CA GLY A 384 -2.64 -17.32 15.07
C GLY A 384 -1.44 -17.65 14.19
N ARG A 385 -0.23 -17.17 14.52
CA ARG A 385 0.98 -17.50 13.75
C ARG A 385 1.46 -18.95 13.93
N ASN A 386 1.01 -19.61 14.99
CA ASN A 386 1.37 -21.00 15.31
C ASN A 386 0.38 -22.01 14.71
N LEU A 387 -0.73 -21.52 14.13
CA LEU A 387 -1.76 -22.34 13.51
C LEU A 387 -1.41 -22.60 12.04
N ASN A 388 -1.71 -23.80 11.56
CA ASN A 388 -1.65 -24.07 10.13
C ASN A 388 -2.87 -23.49 9.39
N PHE A 389 -2.86 -23.52 8.06
CA PHE A 389 -3.94 -22.96 7.24
C PHE A 389 -5.33 -23.54 7.56
N ILE A 390 -5.43 -24.84 7.87
CA ILE A 390 -6.70 -25.51 8.17
C ILE A 390 -7.25 -24.99 9.50
N GLU A 391 -6.42 -24.96 10.54
CA GLU A 391 -6.77 -24.50 11.89
C GLU A 391 -7.12 -23.01 11.91
N PHE A 392 -6.31 -22.18 11.25
CA PHE A 392 -6.50 -20.72 11.24
C PHE A 392 -7.87 -20.31 10.66
N TYR A 393 -8.34 -21.04 9.63
CA TYR A 393 -9.64 -20.81 9.00
C TYR A 393 -10.74 -21.77 9.47
N ASN A 394 -10.47 -22.61 10.49
CA ASN A 394 -11.39 -23.62 11.02
C ASN A 394 -12.00 -24.55 9.93
N LEU A 395 -11.23 -24.88 8.88
CA LEU A 395 -11.71 -25.68 7.75
C LEU A 395 -12.01 -27.13 8.16
N ASP A 396 -11.27 -27.64 9.14
CA ASP A 396 -11.53 -28.91 9.82
C ASP A 396 -12.89 -28.92 10.52
N ILE A 397 -13.21 -27.87 11.28
CA ILE A 397 -14.50 -27.73 11.97
C ILE A 397 -15.64 -27.63 10.95
N TYR A 398 -15.50 -26.81 9.92
CA TYR A 398 -16.51 -26.71 8.85
C TYR A 398 -16.68 -28.04 8.11
N GLY A 399 -15.59 -28.76 7.86
CA GLY A 399 -15.62 -30.11 7.27
C GLY A 399 -16.42 -31.10 8.12
N ILE A 400 -16.20 -31.12 9.44
CA ILE A 400 -16.94 -31.97 10.38
C ILE A 400 -18.44 -31.60 10.38
N LEU A 401 -18.78 -30.31 10.42
CA LEU A 401 -20.17 -29.85 10.39
C LEU A 401 -20.88 -30.26 9.09
N LEU A 402 -20.21 -30.11 7.94
CA LEU A 402 -20.75 -30.54 6.65
C LEU A 402 -20.96 -32.05 6.60
N LEU A 403 -20.05 -32.84 7.16
CA LEU A 403 -20.19 -34.29 7.26
C LEU A 403 -21.41 -34.67 8.10
N ILE A 404 -21.61 -34.05 9.26
CA ILE A 404 -22.78 -34.29 10.14
C ILE A 404 -24.08 -33.97 9.38
N LEU A 405 -24.14 -32.82 8.71
CA LEU A 405 -25.31 -32.42 7.91
C LEU A 405 -25.57 -33.38 6.76
N PHE A 406 -24.53 -33.82 6.06
CA PHE A 406 -24.63 -34.78 4.97
C PHE A 406 -25.12 -36.15 5.46
N THR A 407 -24.60 -36.66 6.59
CA THR A 407 -25.06 -37.90 7.22
C THR A 407 -26.51 -37.80 7.67
N ALA A 408 -26.90 -36.70 8.33
CA ALA A 408 -28.28 -36.46 8.74
C ALA A 408 -29.24 -36.42 7.54
N PHE A 409 -28.87 -35.69 6.48
CA PHE A 409 -29.62 -35.67 5.22
C PHE A 409 -29.80 -37.07 4.63
N PHE A 410 -28.72 -37.87 4.58
CA PHE A 410 -28.78 -39.24 4.07
C PHE A 410 -29.68 -40.15 4.91
N ILE A 411 -29.64 -40.02 6.25
CA ILE A 411 -30.53 -40.75 7.15
C ILE A 411 -32.00 -40.38 6.89
N VAL A 412 -32.31 -39.09 6.76
CA VAL A 412 -33.67 -38.61 6.45
C VAL A 412 -34.14 -39.15 5.11
N VAL A 413 -33.33 -39.04 4.06
CA VAL A 413 -33.65 -39.58 2.72
C VAL A 413 -33.92 -41.08 2.80
N LYS A 414 -33.05 -41.85 3.47
CA LYS A 414 -33.24 -43.29 3.66
C LYS A 414 -34.53 -43.60 4.42
N PHE A 415 -34.82 -42.86 5.49
CA PHE A 415 -36.04 -43.01 6.27
C PHE A 415 -37.29 -42.70 5.42
N CYS A 416 -37.27 -41.62 4.63
CA CYS A 416 -38.33 -41.29 3.67
C CYS A 416 -38.55 -42.38 2.63
N PHE A 417 -37.48 -42.97 2.06
CA PHE A 417 -37.60 -44.08 1.12
C PHE A 417 -38.18 -45.35 1.77
N VAL A 418 -37.74 -45.70 2.99
CA VAL A 418 -38.30 -46.83 3.74
C VAL A 418 -39.78 -46.60 4.07
N PHE A 419 -40.12 -45.40 4.55
CA PHE A 419 -41.48 -45.03 4.89
C PHE A 419 -42.38 -45.01 3.64
N TYR A 420 -41.91 -44.45 2.53
CA TYR A 420 -42.60 -44.49 1.24
C TYR A 420 -42.81 -45.93 0.76
N GLY A 421 -41.77 -46.77 0.83
CA GLY A 421 -41.88 -48.20 0.51
C GLY A 421 -42.86 -48.95 1.41
N TYR A 422 -42.96 -48.57 2.68
CA TYR A 422 -43.95 -49.10 3.62
C TYR A 422 -45.38 -48.69 3.21
N LEU A 423 -45.62 -47.38 2.99
CA LEU A 423 -46.91 -46.86 2.54
C LEU A 423 -47.36 -47.47 1.20
N TYR A 424 -46.44 -47.64 0.26
CA TYR A 424 -46.70 -48.27 -1.03
C TYR A 424 -47.11 -49.73 -0.88
N LYS A 425 -46.41 -50.51 -0.03
CA LYS A 425 -46.79 -51.90 0.28
C LYS A 425 -48.15 -51.99 0.96
N GLU A 426 -48.47 -51.07 1.87
CA GLU A 426 -49.76 -51.04 2.57
C GLU A 426 -50.91 -50.69 1.61
N SER A 427 -50.71 -49.70 0.73
CA SER A 427 -51.66 -49.37 -0.34
C SER A 427 -51.87 -50.54 -1.31
N SER A 428 -50.80 -51.21 -1.74
CA SER A 428 -50.88 -52.40 -2.60
C SER A 428 -51.61 -53.57 -1.94
N LYS A 429 -51.44 -53.78 -0.62
CA LYS A 429 -52.20 -54.78 0.13
C LYS A 429 -53.69 -54.46 0.19
N LYS A 430 -54.07 -53.20 0.41
CA LYS A 430 -55.48 -52.76 0.40
C LYS A 430 -56.12 -52.96 -0.98
N ALA A 431 -55.39 -52.66 -2.06
CA ALA A 431 -55.87 -52.84 -3.43
C ALA A 431 -56.05 -54.31 -3.86
N LYS A 432 -55.43 -55.28 -3.18
CA LYS A 432 -55.61 -56.72 -3.44
C LYS A 432 -56.76 -57.37 -2.67
N ASN A 433 -57.31 -56.68 -1.67
CA ASN A 433 -58.40 -57.16 -0.82
C ASN A 433 -59.77 -56.51 -1.17
N CYS A 434 -59.83 -55.70 -2.22
CA CYS A 434 -61.04 -55.32 -2.94
C CYS A 434 -61.08 -56.11 -4.24
#